data_AF-A0A2M7BYR3-F1
#
_entry.id   AF-A0A2M7BYR3-F1
#
_cell.length_a   1.000
_cell.length_b   1.000
_cell.length_c   1.000
_cell.angle_alpha   90.00
_cell.angle_beta   90.00
_cell.angle_gamma   90.00
#
_symmetry.space_group_name_H-M   'P 1'
#
loop_
_entity.id
_entity.type
_entity.pdbx_description
1 polymer ?
#
loop_
_entity_poly.entity_id
_entity_poly.type
_entity_poly.pdbx_seq_one_letter_code
_entity_poly.pdbx_strand_id
1 'polypeptide(L)'
;MEEKFISKEFIPTEFFHTFNRGVEKRKIFLDEQDYYRGVHDIYEFNDTNTSVNVKRRFINGNLIDGGRTSINRKPRNLLIDCISWCLMPNHYHFFSRPRVKNGLSKFHQKFGTGFTGYFNLKYNRSGVLFQGGYKKVRVETDAQLGYLVCYIHSNILDTWKPNWKEKGLNNFELQNALNFLEDKKNRWSSHQDYLGIKNFPSLISTEFLFKFFGGPQGYRNYFTDWLKQYEKNIKYIKKLVLED
;
A
#
# COMPACT_ATOMS: atom_id res chain seq x y z
N MET A 1 -11.93 -9.99 46.48
CA MET A 1 -12.03 -10.95 45.36
C MET A 1 -12.18 -10.16 44.08
N GLU A 2 -11.09 -10.17 43.30
CA GLU A 2 -10.96 -9.89 41.87
C GLU A 2 -11.61 -8.64 41.25
N GLU A 3 -10.85 -7.54 41.29
CA GLU A 3 -10.91 -6.52 40.23
C GLU A 3 -10.48 -7.15 38.90
N LYS A 4 -11.43 -7.28 37.97
CA LYS A 4 -11.14 -7.60 36.57
C LYS A 4 -10.29 -6.47 35.99
N PHE A 5 -8.97 -6.70 35.92
CA PHE A 5 -8.08 -5.96 35.04
C PHE A 5 -8.55 -6.17 33.60
N ILE A 6 -9.35 -5.24 33.10
CA ILE A 6 -9.59 -5.08 31.67
C ILE A 6 -8.21 -4.75 31.07
N SER A 7 -7.60 -5.73 30.42
CA SER A 7 -6.31 -5.54 29.74
C SER A 7 -6.45 -4.35 28.80
N LYS A 8 -5.66 -3.29 29.02
CA LYS A 8 -5.49 -2.19 28.06
C LYS A 8 -5.30 -2.81 26.69
N GLU A 9 -6.28 -2.63 25.81
CA GLU A 9 -6.20 -3.03 24.41
C GLU A 9 -4.85 -2.56 23.87
N PHE A 10 -4.08 -3.49 23.32
CA PHE A 10 -2.86 -3.17 22.61
C PHE A 10 -3.27 -2.37 21.37
N ILE A 11 -3.26 -1.04 21.48
CA ILE A 11 -3.33 -0.12 20.35
C ILE A 11 -1.91 0.40 20.12
N PRO A 12 -1.16 -0.21 19.18
CA PRO A 12 0.09 0.36 18.72
C PRO A 12 -0.15 1.79 18.22
N THR A 13 0.49 2.75 18.86
CA THR A 13 0.59 4.13 18.40
C THR A 13 1.65 4.30 17.30
N GLU A 14 2.39 3.23 17.02
CA GLU A 14 3.52 3.26 16.11
C GLU A 14 3.09 3.01 14.66
N PHE A 15 3.61 3.87 13.79
CA PHE A 15 3.42 3.80 12.36
C PHE A 15 4.67 3.25 11.69
N PHE A 16 4.48 2.47 10.62
CA PHE A 16 5.58 1.84 9.91
C PHE A 16 5.43 2.00 8.41
N HIS A 17 6.53 2.32 7.75
CA HIS A 17 6.70 2.03 6.35
C HIS A 17 7.14 0.58 6.19
N THR A 18 6.43 -0.18 5.37
CA THR A 18 6.78 -1.55 5.04
C THR A 18 6.81 -1.76 3.54
N PHE A 19 7.77 -2.56 3.08
CA PHE A 19 7.99 -2.78 1.64
C PHE A 19 8.71 -4.09 1.38
N ASN A 20 8.56 -4.61 0.17
CA ASN A 20 9.35 -5.72 -0.34
C ASN A 20 9.47 -5.63 -1.86
N ARG A 21 10.48 -6.29 -2.42
CA ARG A 21 10.84 -6.25 -3.84
C ARG A 21 11.01 -7.67 -4.37
N GLY A 22 10.77 -7.85 -5.67
CA GLY A 22 11.04 -9.10 -6.37
C GLY A 22 12.53 -9.48 -6.27
N VAL A 23 12.82 -10.78 -6.17
CA VAL A 23 14.19 -11.29 -6.27
C VAL A 23 14.86 -10.79 -7.54
N GLU A 24 16.16 -10.46 -7.46
CA GLU A 24 16.92 -9.92 -8.59
C GLU A 24 16.30 -8.63 -9.18
N LYS A 25 15.58 -7.85 -8.36
CA LYS A 25 14.83 -6.65 -8.77
C LYS A 25 13.77 -6.91 -9.86
N ARG A 26 13.36 -8.17 -10.04
CA ARG A 26 12.44 -8.57 -11.11
C ARG A 26 11.05 -7.98 -10.97
N LYS A 27 10.35 -7.85 -12.09
CA LYS A 27 8.93 -7.52 -12.09
C LYS A 27 8.10 -8.64 -11.45
N ILE A 28 7.20 -8.25 -10.56
CA ILE A 28 6.24 -9.08 -9.82
C ILE A 28 4.78 -8.74 -10.17
N PHE A 29 4.57 -7.62 -10.85
CA PHE A 29 3.31 -7.26 -11.51
C PHE A 29 3.60 -7.09 -13.01
N LEU A 30 3.25 -8.10 -13.80
CA LEU A 30 3.53 -8.19 -15.23
C LEU A 30 2.35 -7.69 -16.07
N ASP A 31 1.13 -7.88 -15.59
CA ASP A 31 -0.10 -7.43 -16.24
C ASP A 31 -1.12 -6.88 -15.23
N GLU A 32 -2.23 -6.33 -15.75
CA GLU A 32 -3.29 -5.71 -14.94
C GLU A 32 -3.91 -6.69 -13.92
N GLN A 33 -4.01 -7.98 -14.26
CA GLN A 33 -4.60 -8.97 -13.37
C GLN A 33 -3.73 -9.20 -12.14
N ASP A 34 -2.41 -9.10 -12.27
CA ASP A 34 -1.51 -9.16 -11.11
C ASP A 34 -1.76 -7.99 -10.16
N TYR A 35 -1.98 -6.78 -10.69
CA TYR A 35 -2.27 -5.61 -9.86
C TYR A 35 -3.62 -5.76 -9.15
N TYR A 36 -4.67 -6.20 -9.84
CA TYR A 36 -5.95 -6.52 -9.20
C TYR A 36 -5.80 -7.62 -8.15
N ARG A 37 -4.96 -8.62 -8.40
CA ARG A 37 -4.65 -9.66 -7.41
C ARG A 37 -3.96 -9.05 -6.19
N GLY A 38 -3.00 -8.14 -6.38
CA GLY A 38 -2.35 -7.42 -5.29
C GLY A 38 -3.36 -6.64 -4.44
N VAL A 39 -4.24 -5.86 -5.07
CA VAL A 39 -5.33 -5.12 -4.40
C VAL A 39 -6.26 -6.06 -3.64
N HIS A 40 -6.70 -7.15 -4.27
CA HIS A 40 -7.49 -8.20 -3.63
C HIS A 40 -6.79 -8.75 -2.39
N ASP A 41 -5.49 -9.06 -2.49
CA ASP A 41 -4.71 -9.64 -1.42
C ASP A 41 -4.48 -8.64 -0.27
N ILE A 42 -4.36 -7.33 -0.52
CA ILE A 42 -4.38 -6.30 0.53
C ILE A 42 -5.70 -6.37 1.31
N TYR A 43 -6.85 -6.50 0.61
CA TYR A 43 -8.15 -6.58 1.27
C TYR A 43 -8.36 -7.87 2.05
N GLU A 44 -8.20 -9.02 1.37
CA GLU A 44 -8.57 -10.34 1.87
C GLU A 44 -7.59 -10.82 2.95
N PHE A 45 -6.32 -10.45 2.85
CA PHE A 45 -5.32 -10.87 3.83
C PHE A 45 -5.19 -9.94 5.03
N ASN A 46 -5.73 -8.71 4.97
CA ASN A 46 -5.87 -7.83 6.13
C ASN A 46 -7.07 -8.22 7.02
N ASP A 47 -7.04 -9.44 7.54
CA ASP A 47 -8.03 -9.97 8.48
C ASP A 47 -7.35 -11.01 9.39
N THR A 48 -7.67 -11.00 10.68
CA THR A 48 -7.22 -12.02 11.64
C THR A 48 -7.82 -13.38 11.35
N ASN A 49 -9.00 -13.42 10.73
CA ASN A 49 -9.63 -14.66 10.32
C ASN A 49 -8.85 -15.29 9.16
N THR A 50 -8.92 -16.62 9.06
CA THR A 50 -8.42 -17.33 7.89
C THR A 50 -9.19 -16.84 6.66
N SER A 51 -8.47 -16.48 5.61
CA SER A 51 -9.08 -16.22 4.31
C SER A 51 -9.83 -17.48 3.87
N VAL A 52 -11.10 -17.36 3.48
CA VAL A 52 -11.87 -18.49 2.96
C VAL A 52 -11.13 -19.00 1.72
N ASN A 53 -10.95 -20.32 1.62
CA ASN A 53 -10.12 -20.99 0.63
C ASN A 53 -10.33 -20.42 -0.80
N VAL A 54 -9.49 -19.46 -1.21
CA VAL A 54 -9.65 -18.70 -2.46
C VAL A 54 -9.37 -19.58 -3.69
N LYS A 55 -8.82 -20.78 -3.48
CA LYS A 55 -8.66 -21.83 -4.51
C LYS A 55 -9.95 -22.15 -5.27
N ARG A 56 -11.13 -21.87 -4.71
CA ARG A 56 -12.44 -22.12 -5.38
C ARG A 56 -13.00 -20.95 -6.21
N ARG A 57 -12.39 -19.76 -6.20
CA ARG A 57 -12.89 -18.59 -6.96
C ARG A 57 -12.19 -18.34 -8.30
N PHE A 58 -11.19 -19.14 -8.64
CA PHE A 58 -10.44 -19.08 -9.90
C PHE A 58 -10.77 -20.27 -10.81
N ILE A 59 -12.05 -20.59 -10.99
CA ILE A 59 -12.47 -21.52 -12.05
C ILE A 59 -12.67 -20.67 -13.32
N ASN A 60 -11.89 -20.97 -14.37
CA ASN A 60 -11.99 -20.41 -15.73
C ASN A 60 -11.52 -18.96 -15.95
N GLY A 61 -10.41 -18.52 -15.35
CA GLY A 61 -9.70 -17.30 -15.77
C GLY A 61 -10.43 -15.97 -15.54
N ASN A 62 -11.68 -16.01 -15.06
CA ASN A 62 -12.45 -14.83 -14.69
C ASN A 62 -12.30 -14.61 -13.18
N LEU A 63 -11.77 -13.45 -12.81
CA LEU A 63 -11.92 -12.91 -11.46
C LEU A 63 -13.41 -12.76 -11.20
N ILE A 64 -14.00 -13.63 -10.38
CA ILE A 64 -15.28 -13.31 -9.78
C ILE A 64 -14.99 -12.15 -8.84
N ASP A 65 -15.29 -10.95 -9.30
CA ASP A 65 -15.30 -9.73 -8.51
C ASP A 65 -15.89 -10.07 -7.14
N GLY A 66 -15.08 -9.90 -6.10
CA GLY A 66 -15.49 -10.08 -4.71
C GLY A 66 -16.69 -9.20 -4.33
N GLY A 67 -17.14 -8.31 -5.21
CA GLY A 67 -18.33 -7.47 -5.10
C GLY A 67 -19.69 -8.10 -5.40
N ARG A 68 -19.82 -9.36 -5.87
CA ARG A 68 -21.14 -9.95 -6.21
C ARG A 68 -21.51 -11.27 -5.53
N THR A 69 -20.98 -11.53 -4.34
CA THR A 69 -21.66 -12.42 -3.39
C THR A 69 -21.99 -11.67 -2.12
N SER A 70 -23.24 -11.19 -2.07
CA SER A 70 -23.98 -10.80 -0.87
C SER A 70 -24.19 -11.97 0.10
N ILE A 71 -23.19 -12.83 0.26
CA ILE A 71 -23.22 -13.95 1.20
C ILE A 71 -22.58 -13.43 2.49
N ASN A 72 -23.41 -12.95 3.42
CA ASN A 72 -23.13 -12.78 4.86
C ASN A 72 -21.63 -12.73 5.25
N ARG A 73 -20.90 -11.74 4.74
CA ARG A 73 -19.51 -11.55 5.11
C ARG A 73 -19.50 -11.00 6.54
N LYS A 74 -18.95 -11.79 7.47
CA LYS A 74 -18.70 -11.32 8.83
C LYS A 74 -17.84 -10.04 8.77
N PRO A 75 -18.02 -9.09 9.70
CA PRO A 75 -17.13 -7.94 9.82
C PRO A 75 -15.67 -8.38 9.86
N ARG A 76 -14.80 -7.73 9.07
CA ARG A 76 -13.36 -8.03 9.09
C ARG A 76 -12.77 -7.59 10.41
N ASN A 77 -11.93 -8.43 10.99
CA ASN A 77 -11.11 -8.04 12.14
C ASN A 77 -9.70 -7.74 11.65
N LEU A 78 -9.40 -6.46 11.43
CA LEU A 78 -8.20 -6.04 10.70
C LEU A 78 -6.91 -6.39 11.45
N LEU A 79 -5.88 -6.80 10.70
CA LEU A 79 -4.53 -7.00 11.25
C LEU A 79 -3.77 -5.68 11.37
N ILE A 80 -4.00 -4.77 10.42
CA ILE A 80 -3.38 -3.46 10.31
C ILE A 80 -4.41 -2.42 9.89
N ASP A 81 -4.19 -1.17 10.30
CA ASP A 81 -4.75 -0.02 9.60
C ASP A 81 -3.77 0.33 8.48
N CYS A 82 -4.19 0.13 7.24
CA CYS A 82 -3.45 0.60 6.07
C CYS A 82 -3.80 2.07 5.84
N ILE A 83 -2.79 2.92 5.76
CA ILE A 83 -2.93 4.37 5.65
C ILE A 83 -2.69 4.79 4.22
N SER A 84 -1.62 4.30 3.60
CA SER A 84 -1.37 4.44 2.16
C SER A 84 -0.67 3.21 1.60
N TRP A 85 -0.79 3.01 0.30
CA TRP A 85 -0.20 1.90 -0.41
C TRP A 85 0.15 2.27 -1.85
N CYS A 86 1.13 1.57 -2.43
CA CYS A 86 1.54 1.68 -3.82
C CYS A 86 2.10 0.34 -4.31
N LEU A 87 1.63 -0.13 -5.47
CA LEU A 87 2.13 -1.32 -6.15
C LEU A 87 2.95 -0.86 -7.36
N MET A 88 4.23 -1.22 -7.37
CA MET A 88 5.19 -0.89 -8.44
C MET A 88 5.55 -2.17 -9.20
N PRO A 89 5.97 -2.10 -10.48
CA PRO A 89 6.21 -3.30 -11.28
C PRO A 89 7.08 -4.36 -10.60
N ASN A 90 8.10 -3.97 -9.83
CA ASN A 90 9.03 -4.88 -9.14
C ASN A 90 8.97 -4.82 -7.60
N HIS A 91 8.14 -3.98 -6.98
CA HIS A 91 8.09 -3.86 -5.52
C HIS A 91 6.73 -3.31 -5.04
N TYR A 92 6.52 -3.25 -3.74
CA TYR A 92 5.34 -2.60 -3.16
C TYR A 92 5.73 -1.79 -1.92
N HIS A 93 4.90 -0.81 -1.60
CA HIS A 93 5.00 0.03 -0.41
C HIS A 93 3.67 0.06 0.33
N PHE A 94 3.73 -0.08 1.66
CA PHE A 94 2.61 0.13 2.56
C PHE A 94 3.03 1.05 3.70
N PHE A 95 2.16 1.99 4.06
CA PHE A 95 2.24 2.76 5.28
C PHE A 95 1.10 2.31 6.19
N SER A 96 1.43 1.77 7.36
CA SER A 96 0.42 1.14 8.20
C SER A 96 0.78 1.16 9.68
N ARG A 97 -0.23 0.96 10.53
CA ARG A 97 -0.05 0.68 11.97
C ARG A 97 -0.70 -0.66 12.31
N PRO A 98 -0.10 -1.50 13.18
CA PRO A 98 -0.71 -2.76 13.60
C PRO A 98 -1.96 -2.52 14.46
N ARG A 99 -3.00 -3.33 14.26
CA ARG A 99 -4.23 -3.35 15.09
C ARG A 99 -4.22 -4.41 16.18
N VAL A 100 -3.36 -5.41 16.02
CA VAL A 100 -3.22 -6.53 16.95
C VAL A 100 -1.74 -6.85 17.14
N LYS A 101 -1.41 -7.58 18.21
CA LYS A 101 -0.06 -8.12 18.42
C LYS A 101 0.38 -8.92 17.20
N ASN A 102 1.57 -8.59 16.67
CA ASN A 102 2.13 -9.15 15.45
C ASN A 102 1.30 -8.92 14.17
N GLY A 103 0.42 -7.90 14.16
CA GLY A 103 -0.46 -7.59 13.02
C GLY A 103 0.28 -7.37 11.70
N LEU A 104 1.36 -6.57 11.72
CA LEU A 104 2.22 -6.35 10.55
C LEU A 104 2.79 -7.68 10.02
N SER A 105 3.43 -8.46 10.88
CA SER A 105 4.05 -9.73 10.48
C SER A 105 3.03 -10.70 9.90
N LYS A 106 1.86 -10.83 10.54
CA LYS A 106 0.76 -11.68 10.05
C LYS A 106 0.23 -11.21 8.69
N PHE A 107 0.03 -9.91 8.53
CA PHE A 107 -0.44 -9.33 7.27
C PHE A 107 0.55 -9.61 6.14
N HIS A 108 1.82 -9.27 6.34
CA HIS A 108 2.86 -9.47 5.33
C HIS A 108 3.14 -10.96 5.04
N GLN A 109 3.00 -11.84 6.03
CA GLN A 109 3.09 -13.29 5.79
C GLN A 109 1.96 -13.77 4.88
N LYS A 110 0.71 -13.38 5.16
CA LYS A 110 -0.44 -13.75 4.33
C LYS A 110 -0.34 -13.15 2.92
N PHE A 111 -0.03 -11.85 2.83
CA PHE A 111 0.17 -11.16 1.55
C PHE A 111 1.31 -11.77 0.73
N GLY A 112 2.50 -11.89 1.30
CA GLY A 112 3.68 -12.39 0.61
C GLY A 112 3.51 -13.85 0.15
N THR A 113 2.99 -14.71 1.02
CA THR A 113 2.77 -16.13 0.69
C THR A 113 1.66 -16.30 -0.34
N GLY A 114 0.53 -15.61 -0.14
CA GLY A 114 -0.62 -15.69 -1.04
C GLY A 114 -0.32 -15.17 -2.43
N PHE A 115 0.37 -14.04 -2.53
CA PHE A 115 0.77 -13.47 -3.82
C PHE A 115 1.84 -14.31 -4.52
N THR A 116 2.84 -14.81 -3.79
CA THR A 116 3.86 -15.73 -4.34
C THR A 116 3.22 -17.00 -4.89
N GLY A 117 2.27 -17.60 -4.15
CA GLY A 117 1.56 -18.79 -4.61
C GLY A 117 0.74 -18.55 -5.88
N TYR A 118 0.02 -17.43 -5.95
CA TYR A 118 -0.69 -16.99 -7.15
C TYR A 118 0.27 -16.81 -8.34
N PHE A 119 1.33 -16.04 -8.14
CA PHE A 119 2.27 -15.68 -9.20
C PHE A 119 2.97 -16.93 -9.76
N ASN A 120 3.40 -17.82 -8.87
CA ASN A 120 4.02 -19.08 -9.25
C ASN A 120 3.06 -19.97 -10.04
N LEU A 121 1.79 -20.07 -9.63
CA LEU A 121 0.80 -20.83 -10.37
C LEU A 121 0.51 -20.23 -11.75
N LYS A 122 0.27 -18.92 -11.83
CA LYS A 122 -0.07 -18.21 -13.07
C LYS A 122 1.04 -18.28 -14.11
N TYR A 123 2.29 -18.14 -13.67
CA TYR A 123 3.45 -18.08 -14.56
C TYR A 123 4.24 -19.38 -14.64
N ASN A 124 3.67 -20.51 -14.18
CA ASN A 124 4.32 -21.82 -14.14
C ASN A 124 5.73 -21.79 -13.56
N ARG A 125 5.88 -21.12 -12.41
CA ARG A 125 7.13 -20.98 -11.67
C ARG A 125 7.08 -21.75 -10.36
N SER A 126 8.26 -21.93 -9.78
CA SER A 126 8.45 -22.41 -8.41
C SER A 126 9.45 -21.52 -7.68
N GLY A 127 9.50 -21.67 -6.35
CA GLY A 127 10.47 -20.96 -5.50
C GLY A 127 10.01 -19.58 -5.01
N VAL A 128 10.98 -18.81 -4.52
CA VAL A 128 10.77 -17.51 -3.89
C VAL A 128 10.49 -16.41 -4.93
N LEU A 129 9.55 -15.52 -4.62
CA LEU A 129 9.25 -14.35 -5.46
C LEU A 129 9.89 -13.06 -4.92
N PHE A 130 9.86 -12.89 -3.60
CA PHE A 130 10.34 -11.69 -2.91
C PHE A 130 11.74 -11.87 -2.31
N GLN A 131 12.46 -10.76 -2.10
CA GLN A 131 13.77 -10.70 -1.46
C GLN A 131 13.68 -10.93 0.05
N GLY A 132 13.38 -12.16 0.45
CA GLY A 132 13.21 -12.54 1.86
C GLY A 132 11.98 -11.91 2.51
N GLY A 133 12.05 -11.69 3.82
CA GLY A 133 10.99 -11.04 4.59
C GLY A 133 10.76 -9.59 4.18
N TYR A 134 9.56 -9.07 4.45
CA TYR A 134 9.29 -7.65 4.27
C TYR A 134 10.24 -6.80 5.13
N LYS A 135 10.65 -5.65 4.59
CA LYS A 135 11.39 -4.64 5.35
C LYS A 135 10.40 -3.74 6.06
N LYS A 136 10.77 -3.26 7.25
CA LYS A 136 9.98 -2.29 8.02
C LYS A 136 10.87 -1.20 8.59
N VAL A 137 10.38 0.02 8.53
CA VAL A 137 11.01 1.18 9.18
C VAL A 137 9.95 1.93 9.97
N ARG A 138 10.25 2.21 11.24
CA ARG A 138 9.36 2.97 12.12
C ARG A 138 9.34 4.44 11.69
N VAL A 139 8.15 5.04 11.72
CA VAL A 139 7.96 6.47 11.53
C VAL A 139 7.87 7.13 12.90
N GLU A 140 8.68 8.18 13.11
CA GLU A 140 8.97 8.74 14.42
C GLU A 140 8.35 10.12 14.65
N THR A 141 8.07 10.86 13.57
CA THR A 141 7.58 12.25 13.66
C THR A 141 6.41 12.51 12.72
N ASP A 142 5.57 13.48 13.05
CA ASP A 142 4.43 13.88 12.22
C ASP A 142 4.85 14.34 10.82
N ALA A 143 5.96 15.08 10.73
CA ALA A 143 6.53 15.48 9.44
C ALA A 143 6.87 14.28 8.55
N GLN A 144 7.45 13.23 9.15
CA GLN A 144 7.72 11.98 8.43
C GLN A 144 6.43 11.27 7.99
N LEU A 145 5.33 11.32 8.77
CA LEU A 145 4.06 10.70 8.38
C LEU A 145 3.56 11.31 7.06
N GLY A 146 3.50 12.64 6.98
CA GLY A 146 3.05 13.36 5.79
C GLY A 146 3.96 13.12 4.59
N TYR A 147 5.27 13.25 4.78
CA TYR A 147 6.24 13.05 3.70
C TYR A 147 6.29 11.62 3.19
N LEU A 148 6.07 10.62 4.06
CA LEU A 148 6.01 9.23 3.65
C LEU A 148 4.79 8.94 2.76
N VAL A 149 3.62 9.52 3.08
CA VAL A 149 2.44 9.41 2.21
C VAL A 149 2.76 9.96 0.83
N CYS A 150 3.37 11.15 0.76
CA CYS A 150 3.77 11.76 -0.51
C CYS A 150 4.80 10.90 -1.25
N TYR A 151 5.82 10.41 -0.57
CA TYR A 151 6.81 9.50 -1.17
C TYR A 151 6.13 8.28 -1.79
N ILE A 152 5.31 7.56 -1.03
CA ILE A 152 4.62 6.33 -1.50
C ILE A 152 3.78 6.64 -2.75
N HIS A 153 2.98 7.70 -2.72
CA HIS A 153 2.13 8.07 -3.87
C HIS A 153 2.95 8.58 -5.07
N SER A 154 4.10 9.21 -4.85
CA SER A 154 4.98 9.69 -5.93
C SER A 154 5.77 8.56 -6.61
N ASN A 155 5.91 7.37 -5.99
CA ASN A 155 6.71 6.29 -6.59
C ASN A 155 6.19 5.86 -7.97
N ILE A 156 4.87 5.91 -8.23
CA ILE A 156 4.33 5.56 -9.56
C ILE A 156 4.94 6.44 -10.67
N LEU A 157 5.38 7.67 -10.35
CA LEU A 157 6.04 8.55 -11.32
C LEU A 157 7.32 7.95 -11.91
N ASP A 158 7.97 6.99 -11.25
CA ASP A 158 9.12 6.27 -11.80
C ASP A 158 8.76 5.50 -13.09
N THR A 159 7.49 5.11 -13.24
CA THR A 159 6.97 4.44 -14.45
C THR A 159 6.66 5.41 -15.59
N TRP A 160 6.45 6.69 -15.27
CA TRP A 160 6.14 7.73 -16.24
C TRP A 160 7.41 8.45 -16.72
N LYS A 161 8.23 8.90 -15.77
CA LYS A 161 9.45 9.65 -16.02
C LYS A 161 10.58 9.02 -15.20
N PRO A 162 11.28 8.01 -15.74
CA PRO A 162 12.45 7.45 -15.08
C PRO A 162 13.45 8.54 -14.71
N ASN A 163 14.04 8.41 -13.52
CA ASN A 163 15.01 9.33 -12.95
C ASN A 163 14.49 10.75 -12.64
N TRP A 164 13.18 10.92 -12.42
CA TRP A 164 12.62 12.21 -11.99
C TRP A 164 13.07 12.59 -10.57
N LYS A 165 13.40 11.60 -9.74
CA LYS A 165 13.86 11.81 -8.36
C LYS A 165 15.24 12.49 -8.29
N GLU A 166 16.12 12.23 -9.27
CA GLU A 166 17.44 12.86 -9.37
C GLU A 166 17.39 14.23 -10.04
N LYS A 167 16.42 14.46 -10.94
CA LYS A 167 16.35 15.67 -11.77
C LYS A 167 15.31 16.70 -11.30
N GLY A 168 14.43 16.32 -10.39
CA GLY A 168 13.26 17.10 -10.03
C GLY A 168 12.23 17.19 -11.16
N LEU A 169 11.22 18.05 -10.94
CA LEU A 169 10.17 18.36 -11.90
C LEU A 169 10.11 19.87 -12.11
N ASN A 170 10.17 20.33 -13.36
CA ASN A 170 9.85 21.73 -13.66
C ASN A 170 8.32 21.98 -13.58
N ASN A 171 7.87 23.24 -13.69
CA ASN A 171 6.45 23.59 -13.55
C ASN A 171 5.52 22.86 -14.54
N PHE A 172 5.96 22.66 -15.79
CA PHE A 172 5.18 21.93 -16.78
C PHE A 172 5.12 20.43 -16.46
N GLU A 173 6.26 19.86 -16.05
CA GLU A 173 6.35 18.46 -15.65
C GLU A 173 5.57 18.17 -14.38
N LEU A 174 5.51 19.11 -13.44
CA LEU A 174 4.71 18.98 -12.22
C LEU A 174 3.23 18.79 -12.57
N GLN A 175 2.69 19.59 -13.49
CA GLN A 175 1.29 19.45 -13.91
C GLN A 175 1.05 18.11 -14.63
N ASN A 176 1.99 17.70 -15.50
CA ASN A 176 1.89 16.41 -16.17
C ASN A 176 2.00 15.23 -15.18
N ALA A 177 2.81 15.35 -14.13
CA ALA A 177 2.94 14.36 -13.07
C ALA A 177 1.63 14.19 -12.29
N LEU A 178 0.99 15.31 -11.92
CA LEU A 178 -0.32 15.30 -11.25
C LEU A 178 -1.39 14.65 -12.14
N ASN A 179 -1.49 15.07 -13.40
CA ASN A 179 -2.42 14.49 -14.37
C ASN A 179 -2.19 12.99 -14.56
N PHE A 180 -0.92 12.56 -14.62
CA PHE A 180 -0.57 11.15 -14.74
C PHE A 180 -1.04 10.34 -13.52
N LEU A 181 -0.83 10.83 -12.28
CA LEU A 181 -1.26 10.15 -11.05
C LEU A 181 -2.79 10.06 -10.92
N GLU A 182 -3.51 11.01 -11.53
CA GLU A 182 -4.97 11.07 -11.53
C GLU A 182 -5.64 10.26 -12.64
N ASP A 183 -4.86 9.82 -13.64
CA ASP A 183 -5.36 8.94 -14.71
C ASP A 183 -5.75 7.56 -14.15
N LYS A 184 -6.92 7.06 -14.54
CA LYS A 184 -7.43 5.74 -14.15
C LYS A 184 -6.49 4.59 -14.52
N LYS A 185 -5.63 4.74 -15.52
CA LYS A 185 -4.63 3.73 -15.90
C LYS A 185 -3.53 3.57 -14.84
N ASN A 186 -3.30 4.59 -14.01
CA ASN A 186 -2.23 4.64 -13.01
C ASN A 186 -2.75 4.46 -11.57
N ARG A 187 -3.90 3.81 -11.44
CA ARG A 187 -4.66 3.63 -10.19
C ARG A 187 -4.04 2.66 -9.16
N TRP A 188 -2.78 2.28 -9.33
CA TRP A 188 -2.12 1.26 -8.49
C TRP A 188 -1.51 1.82 -7.20
N SER A 189 -2.15 2.84 -6.64
CA SER A 189 -1.89 3.37 -5.30
C SER A 189 -3.16 3.94 -4.67
N SER A 190 -3.09 4.26 -3.37
CA SER A 190 -4.14 5.02 -2.68
C SER A 190 -4.19 6.52 -3.04
N HIS A 191 -3.35 7.02 -3.95
CA HIS A 191 -3.30 8.45 -4.29
C HIS A 191 -4.66 9.02 -4.68
N GLN A 192 -5.39 8.31 -5.55
CA GLN A 192 -6.71 8.73 -6.03
C GLN A 192 -7.76 8.75 -4.90
N ASP A 193 -7.72 7.77 -3.99
CA ASP A 193 -8.62 7.75 -2.83
C ASP A 193 -8.37 8.95 -1.90
N TYR A 194 -7.11 9.39 -1.77
CA TYR A 194 -6.76 10.60 -1.03
C TYR A 194 -7.25 11.90 -1.71
N LEU A 195 -7.43 11.88 -3.04
CA LEU A 195 -8.05 12.97 -3.79
C LEU A 195 -9.58 12.93 -3.77
N GLY A 196 -10.20 11.96 -3.08
CA GLY A 196 -11.64 11.75 -3.10
C GLY A 196 -12.16 11.10 -4.39
N ILE A 197 -11.26 10.64 -5.27
CA ILE A 197 -11.60 9.87 -6.47
C ILE A 197 -11.69 8.40 -6.06
N LYS A 198 -12.88 7.82 -6.15
CA LYS A 198 -13.12 6.43 -5.71
C LYS A 198 -12.25 5.45 -6.51
N ASN A 199 -11.26 4.87 -5.86
CA ASN A 199 -10.38 3.86 -6.43
C ASN A 199 -10.53 2.52 -5.68
N PHE A 200 -9.89 2.38 -4.51
CA PHE A 200 -10.03 1.21 -3.64
C PHE A 200 -10.17 1.67 -2.17
N PRO A 201 -11.21 2.46 -1.84
CA PRO A 201 -11.31 3.13 -0.53
C PRO A 201 -11.47 2.15 0.64
N SER A 202 -11.89 0.90 0.38
CA SER A 202 -12.02 -0.15 1.39
C SER A 202 -10.67 -0.69 1.91
N LEU A 203 -9.57 -0.30 1.28
CA LEU A 203 -8.21 -0.68 1.68
C LEU A 203 -7.60 0.26 2.70
N ILE A 204 -8.06 1.51 2.79
CA ILE A 204 -7.40 2.55 3.59
C ILE A 204 -8.28 3.06 4.73
N SER A 205 -7.64 3.54 5.80
CA SER A 205 -8.31 4.36 6.82
C SER A 205 -8.35 5.82 6.37
N THR A 206 -9.56 6.36 6.18
CA THR A 206 -9.76 7.78 5.83
C THR A 206 -9.57 8.72 7.02
N GLU A 207 -9.52 8.20 8.24
CA GLU A 207 -9.29 8.98 9.46
C GLU A 207 -7.99 9.80 9.36
N PHE A 208 -6.92 9.17 8.85
CA PHE A 208 -5.63 9.84 8.66
C PHE A 208 -5.73 10.99 7.66
N LEU A 209 -6.42 10.78 6.52
CA LEU A 209 -6.63 11.81 5.50
C LEU A 209 -7.27 13.07 6.09
N PHE A 210 -8.37 12.91 6.82
CA PHE A 210 -9.08 14.06 7.37
C PHE A 210 -8.34 14.71 8.54
N LYS A 211 -7.77 13.93 9.46
CA LYS A 211 -7.07 14.48 10.64
C LYS A 211 -5.75 15.15 10.29
N PHE A 212 -4.96 14.56 9.38
CA PHE A 212 -3.62 15.05 9.07
C PHE A 212 -3.63 16.08 7.94
N PHE A 213 -4.37 15.81 6.87
CA PHE A 213 -4.36 16.65 5.66
C PHE A 213 -5.55 17.60 5.57
N GLY A 214 -6.54 17.53 6.47
CA GLY A 214 -7.76 18.34 6.36
C GLY A 214 -8.68 17.93 5.20
N GLY A 215 -8.54 16.69 4.70
CA GLY A 215 -9.34 16.16 3.60
C GLY A 215 -8.67 16.28 2.22
N PRO A 216 -9.39 15.94 1.14
CA PRO A 216 -8.82 15.81 -0.20
C PRO A 216 -8.10 17.04 -0.74
N GLN A 217 -8.67 18.24 -0.53
CA GLN A 217 -8.06 19.48 -1.01
C GLN A 217 -6.76 19.81 -0.26
N GLY A 218 -6.74 19.63 1.06
CA GLY A 218 -5.54 19.88 1.84
C GLY A 218 -4.44 18.86 1.53
N TYR A 219 -4.80 17.60 1.28
CA TYR A 219 -3.86 16.61 0.75
C TYR A 219 -3.30 17.01 -0.62
N ARG A 220 -4.15 17.43 -1.57
CA ARG A 220 -3.72 17.88 -2.90
C ARG A 220 -2.70 19.02 -2.81
N ASN A 221 -2.99 20.02 -1.98
CA ASN A 221 -2.08 21.15 -1.77
C ASN A 221 -0.75 20.68 -1.18
N TYR A 222 -0.80 19.90 -0.09
CA TYR A 222 0.39 19.36 0.58
C TYR A 222 1.25 18.51 -0.36
N PHE A 223 0.64 17.61 -1.13
CA PHE A 223 1.34 16.73 -2.07
C PHE A 223 1.99 17.51 -3.22
N THR A 224 1.28 18.51 -3.75
CA THR A 224 1.79 19.38 -4.83
C THR A 224 3.00 20.18 -4.35
N ASP A 225 2.93 20.78 -3.16
CA ASP A 225 4.04 21.52 -2.58
C ASP A 225 5.20 20.61 -2.17
N TRP A 226 4.89 19.38 -1.77
CA TRP A 226 5.90 18.36 -1.49
C TRP A 226 6.68 17.98 -2.75
N LEU A 227 6.01 17.77 -3.89
CA LEU A 227 6.65 17.48 -5.18
C LEU A 227 7.53 18.63 -5.67
N LYS A 228 7.05 19.89 -5.55
CA LYS A 228 7.87 21.09 -5.90
C LYS A 228 9.19 21.15 -5.13
N GLN A 229 9.17 20.70 -3.87
CA GLN A 229 10.33 20.72 -2.98
C GLN A 229 10.94 19.32 -2.76
N TYR A 230 10.77 18.41 -3.72
CA TYR A 230 11.13 16.99 -3.57
C TYR A 230 12.55 16.78 -3.03
N GLU A 231 13.56 17.41 -3.65
CA GLU A 231 14.97 17.25 -3.27
C GLU A 231 15.26 17.63 -1.82
N LYS A 232 14.56 18.64 -1.30
CA LYS A 232 14.66 19.06 0.10
C LYS A 232 13.91 18.07 1.00
N ASN A 233 12.68 17.73 0.63
CA ASN A 233 11.79 16.93 1.47
C ASN A 233 12.27 15.48 1.62
N ILE A 234 12.83 14.88 0.57
CA ILE A 234 13.30 13.49 0.59
C ILE A 234 14.44 13.29 1.61
N LYS A 235 15.27 14.32 1.85
CA LYS A 235 16.36 14.28 2.84
C LYS A 235 15.84 14.05 4.27
N TYR A 236 14.65 14.56 4.59
CA TYR A 236 14.01 14.37 5.91
C TYR A 236 13.52 12.95 6.16
N ILE A 237 13.22 12.20 5.10
CA ILE A 237 12.70 10.83 5.18
C ILE A 237 13.66 9.79 4.60
N LYS A 238 14.96 10.12 4.44
CA LYS A 238 15.95 9.23 3.81
C LYS A 238 16.00 7.82 4.43
N LYS A 239 15.79 7.71 5.74
CA LYS A 239 15.76 6.41 6.43
C LYS A 239 14.50 5.59 6.13
N LEU A 240 13.43 6.25 5.70
CA LEU A 240 12.15 5.64 5.40
C LEU A 240 12.04 5.19 3.94
N VAL A 241 12.91 5.58 3.03
CA VAL A 241 12.73 5.22 1.61
C VAL A 241 13.32 3.85 1.29
N LEU A 242 12.80 3.19 0.26
CA LEU A 242 13.47 2.04 -0.34
C LEU A 242 14.65 2.56 -1.15
N GLU A 243 15.86 2.12 -0.82
CA GLU A 243 17.05 2.37 -1.64
C GLU A 243 16.99 1.51 -2.91
N ASP A 244 17.21 2.14 -4.08
CA ASP A 244 17.10 1.49 -5.38
C ASP A 244 18.29 0.62 -5.76
#